data_AF-A0A7C2W7S8-F1
#
_entry.id   AF-A0A7C2W7S8-F1
#
_cell.length_a   1.000
_cell.length_b   1.000
_cell.length_c   1.000
_cell.angle_alpha   90.00
_cell.angle_beta   90.00
_cell.angle_gamma   90.00
#
_symmetry.space_group_name_H-M   'P 1'
#
loop_
_entity.id
_entity.type
_entity.pdbx_description
1 polymer ?
#
loop_
_entity_poly.entity_id
_entity_poly.type
_entity_poly.pdbx_seq_one_letter_code
_entity_poly.pdbx_strand_id
1 'polypeptide(L)'
;MFVKVPTSIIGQSLVKYDYPMLCYVAKDKGFSMSIRPGTGSLKVEWPNPLAKYLEKRLSKVFSSRLNSLKIDVLIRSSENLSPMDSLIAIFSTLLREMDPKGFSAYELSRKLATSSTRIKAVLESMRSEGLVAYREGEGLAELRKDFPWRIGLSIKAPLRFRIYEVKGLEEVFNVAFHALGRAIIMVARSIIDGDFELFRKALVKYSRLCVALSGLPLSTLKAYERLSSLKGIACKVDEDFRGFILFGEDRNALDEGLKASSSMGFQAITLMD
;
A
#
# COMPACT_ATOMS: atom_id res chain seq x y z
N MET A 1 -12.38 -12.57 -14.40
CA MET A 1 -10.92 -12.64 -14.19
C MET A 1 -10.61 -12.45 -12.72
N PHE A 2 -9.73 -13.25 -12.13
CA PHE A 2 -9.21 -13.03 -10.77
C PHE A 2 -7.88 -12.30 -10.84
N VAL A 3 -7.68 -11.30 -9.98
CA VAL A 3 -6.50 -10.44 -9.95
C VAL A 3 -5.94 -10.42 -8.52
N LYS A 4 -4.72 -10.94 -8.35
CA LYS A 4 -3.99 -10.87 -7.08
C LYS A 4 -3.59 -9.43 -6.77
N VAL A 5 -3.58 -9.07 -5.50
CA VAL A 5 -3.19 -7.74 -5.05
C VAL A 5 -2.08 -7.83 -4.01
N PRO A 6 -0.92 -7.19 -4.22
CA PRO A 6 0.12 -7.11 -3.20
C PRO A 6 -0.31 -6.19 -2.06
N THR A 7 0.22 -6.44 -0.87
CA THR A 7 0.18 -5.52 0.26
C THR A 7 1.56 -4.91 0.43
N SER A 8 1.70 -3.64 0.08
CA SER A 8 2.94 -2.90 0.26
C SER A 8 3.27 -2.73 1.76
N ILE A 9 4.40 -3.28 2.20
CA ILE A 9 4.84 -3.26 3.60
C ILE A 9 5.59 -1.96 3.87
N ILE A 10 6.64 -1.67 3.09
CA ILE A 10 7.53 -0.52 3.33
C ILE A 10 8.25 -0.09 2.04
N GLY A 11 8.61 1.19 1.93
CA GLY A 11 9.43 1.73 0.85
C GLY A 11 8.66 2.31 -0.33
N GLN A 12 7.32 2.42 -0.24
CA GLN A 12 6.44 2.88 -1.32
C GLN A 12 6.86 4.26 -1.89
N SER A 13 7.28 5.17 -1.02
CA SER A 13 7.67 6.54 -1.38
C SER A 13 9.12 6.65 -1.82
N LEU A 14 9.94 5.64 -1.49
CA LEU A 14 11.39 5.66 -1.70
C LEU A 14 11.83 4.91 -2.94
N VAL A 15 10.97 4.03 -3.47
CA VAL A 15 11.27 3.23 -4.66
C VAL A 15 11.68 4.07 -5.87
N LYS A 16 11.18 5.30 -5.98
CA LYS A 16 11.54 6.25 -7.03
C LYS A 16 12.95 6.86 -6.91
N TYR A 17 13.66 6.58 -5.82
CA TYR A 17 15.06 6.97 -5.59
C TYR A 17 15.97 5.74 -5.52
N ASP A 18 15.60 4.67 -6.22
CA ASP A 18 16.36 3.42 -6.30
C ASP A 18 16.60 2.72 -4.96
N TYR A 19 15.69 2.89 -4.00
CA TYR A 19 15.64 2.10 -2.77
C TYR A 19 14.63 0.95 -2.91
N PRO A 20 14.83 -0.16 -2.18
CA PRO A 20 13.92 -1.30 -2.27
C PRO A 20 12.54 -0.96 -1.71
N MET A 21 11.51 -1.59 -2.27
CA MET A 21 10.16 -1.63 -1.72
C MET A 21 9.81 -3.08 -1.40
N LEU A 22 9.31 -3.33 -0.20
CA LEU A 22 8.88 -4.66 0.24
C LEU A 22 7.36 -4.80 0.11
N CYS A 23 6.93 -5.90 -0.48
CA CYS A 23 5.52 -6.26 -0.62
C CYS A 23 5.30 -7.71 -0.18
N TYR A 24 4.11 -8.00 0.31
CA TYR A 24 3.65 -9.37 0.49
C TYR A 24 2.48 -9.68 -0.43
N VAL A 25 2.51 -10.84 -1.08
CA VAL A 25 1.48 -11.30 -2.01
C VAL A 25 0.95 -12.65 -1.53
N ALA A 26 -0.19 -12.62 -0.85
CA ALA A 26 -0.85 -13.86 -0.44
C ALA A 26 -1.52 -14.52 -1.65
N LYS A 27 -1.55 -15.85 -1.65
CA LYS A 27 -2.00 -16.66 -2.80
C LYS A 27 -3.47 -16.43 -3.16
N ASP A 28 -4.31 -16.24 -2.15
CA ASP A 28 -5.76 -16.09 -2.20
C ASP A 28 -6.25 -14.65 -2.06
N LYS A 29 -5.34 -13.70 -1.81
CA LYS A 29 -5.66 -12.26 -1.68
C LYS A 29 -5.79 -11.57 -3.03
N GLY A 30 -7.02 -11.23 -3.38
CA GLY A 30 -7.30 -10.52 -4.63
C GLY A 30 -8.76 -10.15 -4.81
N PHE A 31 -9.09 -9.68 -6.01
CA PHE A 31 -10.46 -9.40 -6.41
C PHE A 31 -10.81 -10.14 -7.71
N SER A 32 -12.10 -10.37 -7.89
CA SER A 32 -12.66 -10.76 -9.19
C SER A 32 -13.18 -9.54 -9.92
N MET A 33 -12.91 -9.50 -11.23
CA MET A 33 -13.40 -8.47 -12.14
C MET A 33 -14.17 -9.12 -13.28
N SER A 34 -15.35 -8.61 -13.58
CA SER A 34 -16.14 -8.96 -14.76
C SER A 34 -16.48 -7.73 -15.56
N ILE A 35 -16.26 -7.82 -16.88
CA ILE A 35 -16.59 -6.81 -17.88
C ILE A 35 -17.65 -7.41 -18.78
N ARG A 36 -18.78 -6.71 -18.99
CA ARG A 36 -19.92 -7.20 -19.76
C ARG A 36 -20.50 -6.08 -20.62
N PRO A 37 -21.15 -6.36 -21.76
CA PRO A 37 -21.94 -5.36 -22.46
C PRO A 37 -23.00 -4.75 -21.52
N GLY A 38 -23.22 -3.43 -21.60
CA GLY A 38 -24.04 -2.71 -20.64
C GLY A 38 -24.18 -1.22 -20.91
N THR A 39 -24.53 -0.45 -19.88
CA THR A 39 -24.82 0.99 -20.00
C THR A 39 -23.62 1.89 -19.72
N GLY A 40 -22.51 1.33 -19.25
CA GLY A 40 -21.31 2.09 -18.89
C GLY A 40 -21.09 2.25 -17.38
N SER A 41 -21.68 1.36 -16.58
CA SER A 41 -21.62 1.39 -15.12
C SER A 41 -20.34 0.77 -14.55
N LEU A 42 -19.93 1.25 -13.38
CA LEU A 42 -18.84 0.66 -12.59
C LEU A 42 -19.31 0.49 -11.15
N LYS A 43 -19.20 -0.73 -10.62
CA LYS A 43 -19.59 -1.07 -9.26
C LYS A 43 -18.47 -1.80 -8.52
N VAL A 44 -18.24 -1.43 -7.26
CA VAL A 44 -17.28 -2.07 -6.36
C VAL A 44 -18.02 -2.70 -5.18
N GLU A 45 -18.08 -4.02 -5.15
CA GLU A 45 -18.65 -4.80 -4.05
C GLU A 45 -17.51 -5.37 -3.19
N TRP A 46 -17.25 -4.71 -2.06
CA TRP A 46 -16.10 -5.02 -1.22
C TRP A 46 -16.48 -4.75 0.25
N PRO A 47 -16.17 -5.64 1.22
CA PRO A 47 -16.40 -5.40 2.65
C PRO A 47 -15.69 -4.18 3.25
N ASN A 48 -14.76 -3.55 2.52
CA ASN A 48 -13.95 -2.45 3.02
C ASN A 48 -14.76 -1.13 3.07
N PRO A 49 -14.70 -0.34 4.16
CA PRO A 49 -15.33 0.99 4.24
C PRO A 49 -14.90 1.97 3.12
N LEU A 50 -13.76 1.72 2.47
CA LEU A 50 -13.27 2.49 1.33
C LEU A 50 -13.87 2.06 -0.03
N ALA A 51 -14.71 1.03 -0.11
CA ALA A 51 -15.30 0.57 -1.38
C ALA A 51 -15.95 1.71 -2.17
N LYS A 52 -16.77 2.54 -1.49
CA LYS A 52 -17.40 3.73 -2.10
C LYS A 52 -16.38 4.78 -2.57
N TYR A 53 -15.29 4.96 -1.82
CA TYR A 53 -14.21 5.86 -2.22
C TYR A 53 -13.50 5.36 -3.49
N LEU A 54 -13.22 4.06 -3.56
CA LEU A 54 -12.61 3.41 -4.72
C LEU A 54 -13.53 3.51 -5.94
N GLU A 55 -14.81 3.17 -5.79
CA GLU A 55 -15.81 3.28 -6.85
C GLU A 55 -15.88 4.71 -7.39
N LYS A 56 -15.99 5.71 -6.52
CA LYS A 56 -16.02 7.13 -6.94
C LYS A 56 -14.75 7.54 -7.70
N ARG A 57 -13.58 7.09 -7.25
CA ARG A 57 -12.29 7.36 -7.92
C ARG A 57 -12.22 6.72 -9.30
N LEU A 58 -12.66 5.47 -9.41
CA LEU A 58 -12.67 4.70 -10.65
C LEU A 58 -13.66 5.29 -11.65
N SER A 59 -14.91 5.52 -11.25
CA SER A 59 -15.95 6.11 -12.11
C SER A 59 -15.53 7.48 -12.64
N LYS A 60 -14.91 8.33 -11.80
CA LYS A 60 -14.39 9.63 -12.26
C LYS A 60 -13.40 9.51 -13.43
N VAL A 61 -12.64 8.42 -13.51
CA VAL A 61 -11.66 8.21 -14.59
C VAL A 61 -12.25 7.44 -15.77
N PHE A 62 -13.07 6.43 -15.51
CA PHE A 62 -13.48 5.47 -16.55
C PHE A 62 -14.90 5.69 -17.09
N SER A 63 -15.79 6.43 -16.43
CA SER A 63 -17.21 6.50 -16.82
C SER A 63 -17.45 6.93 -18.27
N SER A 64 -16.72 7.94 -18.78
CA SER A 64 -16.88 8.36 -20.18
C SER A 64 -16.51 7.24 -21.17
N ARG A 65 -15.42 6.52 -20.86
CA ARG A 65 -14.93 5.41 -21.68
C ARG A 65 -15.86 4.21 -21.60
N LEU A 66 -16.34 3.87 -20.40
CA LEU A 66 -17.31 2.81 -20.16
C LEU A 66 -18.61 3.05 -20.94
N ASN A 67 -19.14 4.28 -20.89
CA ASN A 67 -20.33 4.68 -21.64
C ASN A 67 -20.11 4.56 -23.16
N SER A 68 -18.97 5.07 -23.66
CA SER A 68 -18.64 5.01 -25.09
C SER A 68 -18.50 3.59 -25.60
N LEU A 69 -17.93 2.68 -24.80
CA LEU A 69 -17.75 1.28 -25.14
C LEU A 69 -18.99 0.43 -24.83
N LYS A 70 -20.01 1.00 -24.16
CA LYS A 70 -21.21 0.30 -23.68
C LYS A 70 -20.87 -0.95 -22.88
N ILE A 71 -20.00 -0.81 -21.89
CA ILE A 71 -19.59 -1.92 -21.02
C ILE A 71 -19.79 -1.58 -19.54
N ASP A 72 -20.29 -2.57 -18.80
CA ASP A 72 -20.39 -2.53 -17.35
C ASP A 72 -19.23 -3.30 -16.71
N VAL A 73 -18.70 -2.74 -15.63
CA VAL A 73 -17.61 -3.31 -14.85
C VAL A 73 -18.07 -3.57 -13.43
N LEU A 74 -17.88 -4.81 -12.98
CA LEU A 74 -18.13 -5.22 -11.61
C LEU A 74 -16.86 -5.78 -10.98
N ILE A 75 -16.48 -5.21 -9.85
CA ILE A 75 -15.31 -5.60 -9.07
C ILE A 75 -15.80 -6.15 -7.73
N ARG A 76 -15.43 -7.39 -7.40
CA ARG A 76 -15.83 -8.05 -6.15
C ARG A 76 -14.63 -8.56 -5.38
N SER A 77 -14.57 -8.27 -4.10
CA SER A 77 -13.65 -8.91 -3.15
C SER A 77 -14.43 -9.41 -1.95
N SER A 78 -14.14 -10.62 -1.47
CA SER A 78 -14.61 -11.12 -0.17
C SER A 78 -13.69 -10.72 0.98
N GLU A 79 -12.52 -10.16 0.68
CA GLU A 79 -11.48 -9.87 1.65
C GLU A 79 -11.14 -8.38 1.71
N ASN A 80 -10.56 -7.93 2.82
CA ASN A 80 -9.91 -6.62 2.90
C ASN A 80 -8.56 -6.67 2.19
N LEU A 81 -8.34 -5.73 1.26
CA LEU A 81 -7.09 -5.57 0.50
C LEU A 81 -6.53 -4.16 0.72
N SER A 82 -5.23 -4.01 0.44
CA SER A 82 -4.56 -2.70 0.40
C SER A 82 -5.24 -1.77 -0.61
N PRO A 83 -5.80 -0.61 -0.19
CA PRO A 83 -6.64 0.19 -1.08
C PRO A 83 -5.88 0.82 -2.26
N MET A 84 -4.66 1.35 -2.04
CA MET A 84 -3.87 1.95 -3.12
C MET A 84 -3.31 0.91 -4.08
N ASP A 85 -2.84 -0.23 -3.57
CA ASP A 85 -2.33 -1.31 -4.42
C ASP A 85 -3.47 -1.92 -5.26
N SER A 86 -4.66 -2.02 -4.67
CA SER A 86 -5.88 -2.42 -5.40
C SER A 86 -6.27 -1.40 -6.46
N LEU A 87 -6.17 -0.09 -6.20
CA LEU A 87 -6.41 0.93 -7.23
C LEU A 87 -5.45 0.76 -8.41
N ILE A 88 -4.15 0.57 -8.15
CA ILE A 88 -3.16 0.34 -9.21
C ILE A 88 -3.53 -0.91 -10.02
N ALA A 89 -3.83 -2.02 -9.35
CA ALA A 89 -4.19 -3.28 -9.98
C ALA A 89 -5.48 -3.16 -10.83
N ILE A 90 -6.53 -2.55 -10.28
CA ILE A 90 -7.81 -2.34 -10.98
C ILE A 90 -7.61 -1.45 -12.21
N PHE A 91 -6.97 -0.29 -12.05
CA PHE A 91 -6.75 0.62 -13.17
C PHE A 91 -5.93 -0.05 -14.26
N SER A 92 -4.87 -0.78 -13.89
CA SER A 92 -4.04 -1.46 -14.88
C SER A 92 -4.80 -2.55 -15.62
N THR A 93 -5.65 -3.28 -14.91
CA THR A 93 -6.45 -4.35 -15.50
C THR A 93 -7.47 -3.76 -16.47
N LEU A 94 -8.25 -2.75 -16.05
CA LEU A 94 -9.25 -2.11 -16.91
C LEU A 94 -8.66 -1.44 -18.14
N LEU A 95 -7.53 -0.74 -17.99
CA LEU A 95 -6.87 -0.10 -19.14
C LEU A 95 -6.38 -1.13 -20.15
N ARG A 96 -5.83 -2.26 -19.71
CA ARG A 96 -5.37 -3.33 -20.63
C ARG A 96 -6.54 -3.97 -21.37
N GLU A 97 -7.66 -4.21 -20.70
CA GLU A 97 -8.84 -4.80 -21.31
C GLU A 97 -9.52 -3.84 -22.32
N MET A 98 -9.56 -2.54 -22.03
CA MET A 98 -10.20 -1.53 -22.89
C MET A 98 -9.30 -0.99 -23.99
N ASP A 99 -7.98 -1.02 -23.78
CA ASP A 99 -6.99 -0.41 -24.67
C ASP A 99 -5.62 -1.07 -24.55
N PRO A 100 -5.45 -2.27 -25.13
CA PRO A 100 -4.19 -2.99 -25.05
C PRO A 100 -3.00 -2.19 -25.58
N LYS A 101 -3.23 -1.27 -26.55
CA LYS A 101 -2.18 -0.50 -27.22
C LYS A 101 -1.91 0.87 -26.58
N GLY A 102 -2.89 1.45 -25.89
CA GLY A 102 -2.77 2.75 -25.19
C GLY A 102 -2.23 2.67 -23.76
N PHE A 103 -2.10 1.46 -23.19
CA PHE A 103 -1.65 1.27 -21.81
C PHE A 103 -0.22 1.78 -21.56
N SER A 104 -0.06 2.71 -20.61
CA SER A 104 1.26 3.08 -20.09
C SER A 104 1.26 3.29 -18.57
N ALA A 105 2.35 2.90 -17.91
CA ALA A 105 2.58 3.20 -16.49
C ALA A 105 2.58 4.72 -16.21
N TYR A 106 2.94 5.53 -17.21
CA TYR A 106 2.86 6.98 -17.15
C TYR A 106 1.42 7.49 -17.04
N GLU A 107 0.47 6.91 -17.78
CA GLU A 107 -0.94 7.29 -17.68
C GLU A 107 -1.52 6.97 -16.29
N LEU A 108 -1.25 5.77 -15.79
CA LEU A 108 -1.56 5.37 -14.41
C LEU A 108 -0.97 6.34 -13.39
N SER A 109 0.31 6.70 -13.56
CA SER A 109 1.04 7.62 -12.68
C SER A 109 0.34 8.95 -12.60
N ARG A 110 -0.09 9.54 -13.72
CA ARG A 110 -0.84 10.80 -13.74
C ARG A 110 -2.23 10.66 -13.09
N LYS A 111 -2.99 9.61 -13.42
CA LYS A 111 -4.37 9.44 -12.92
C LYS A 111 -4.41 9.19 -11.40
N LEU A 112 -3.47 8.40 -10.89
CA LEU A 112 -3.36 8.09 -9.46
C LEU A 112 -2.51 9.12 -8.70
N ALA A 113 -1.76 9.95 -9.42
CA ALA A 113 -0.69 10.83 -8.93
C ALA A 113 0.21 10.13 -7.90
N THR A 114 0.80 9.05 -8.39
CA THR A 114 1.83 8.24 -7.73
C THR A 114 2.99 8.05 -8.71
N SER A 115 4.20 7.71 -8.24
CA SER A 115 5.33 7.55 -9.16
C SER A 115 5.12 6.36 -10.10
N SER A 116 5.62 6.49 -11.34
CA SER A 116 5.62 5.39 -12.31
C SER A 116 6.41 4.18 -11.79
N THR A 117 7.53 4.42 -11.10
CA THR A 117 8.34 3.40 -10.44
C THR A 117 7.55 2.57 -9.42
N ARG A 118 6.71 3.23 -8.61
CA ARG A 118 5.85 2.52 -7.66
C ARG A 118 4.77 1.70 -8.38
N ILE A 119 4.18 2.23 -9.44
CA ILE A 119 3.21 1.48 -10.25
C ILE A 119 3.88 0.23 -10.82
N LYS A 120 5.08 0.35 -11.40
CA LYS A 120 5.86 -0.81 -11.87
C LYS A 120 6.06 -1.83 -10.75
N ALA A 121 6.54 -1.40 -9.58
CA ALA A 121 6.77 -2.26 -8.43
C ALA A 121 5.53 -3.09 -8.05
N VAL A 122 4.37 -2.44 -7.95
CA VAL A 122 3.09 -3.12 -7.64
C VAL A 122 2.70 -4.09 -8.76
N LEU A 123 2.73 -3.66 -10.02
CA LEU A 123 2.32 -4.48 -11.16
C LEU A 123 3.23 -5.69 -11.40
N GLU A 124 4.51 -5.56 -11.15
CA GLU A 124 5.44 -6.69 -11.18
C GLU A 124 5.15 -7.63 -10.01
N SER A 125 4.99 -7.09 -8.80
CA SER A 125 4.73 -7.91 -7.59
C SER A 125 3.47 -8.77 -7.72
N MET A 126 2.44 -8.30 -8.44
CA MET A 126 1.20 -9.05 -8.71
C MET A 126 1.44 -10.43 -9.37
N ARG A 127 2.62 -10.66 -9.96
CA ARG A 127 2.98 -11.91 -10.65
C ARG A 127 3.68 -12.92 -9.74
N SER A 128 4.00 -12.56 -8.51
CA SER A 128 4.72 -13.40 -7.55
C SER A 128 3.79 -13.93 -6.44
N GLU A 129 4.33 -14.79 -5.59
CA GLU A 129 3.72 -15.23 -4.34
C GLU A 129 4.73 -15.06 -3.19
N GLY A 130 4.24 -14.67 -2.02
CA GLY A 130 5.07 -14.47 -0.83
C GLY A 130 5.62 -13.06 -0.66
N LEU A 131 6.66 -12.93 0.15
CA LEU A 131 7.37 -11.69 0.40
C LEU A 131 8.37 -11.43 -0.74
N VAL A 132 8.25 -10.26 -1.35
CA VAL A 132 9.11 -9.82 -2.45
C VAL A 132 9.70 -8.45 -2.17
N ALA A 133 10.90 -8.22 -2.70
CA ALA A 133 11.53 -6.91 -2.80
C ALA A 133 11.58 -6.47 -4.26
N TYR A 134 11.21 -5.23 -4.52
CA TYR A 134 11.40 -4.58 -5.82
C TYR A 134 12.39 -3.44 -5.72
N ARG A 135 13.27 -3.31 -6.71
CA ARG A 135 14.13 -2.13 -6.89
C ARG A 135 14.22 -1.79 -8.38
N GLU A 136 14.08 -0.51 -8.74
CA GLU A 136 14.24 -0.08 -10.14
C GLU A 136 15.64 -0.44 -10.64
N GLY A 137 15.75 -0.97 -11.85
CA GLY A 137 17.01 -1.42 -12.46
C GLY A 137 17.44 -2.85 -12.09
N GLU A 138 16.99 -3.39 -10.96
CA GLU A 138 17.27 -4.77 -10.55
C GLU A 138 16.06 -5.71 -10.73
N GLY A 139 14.84 -5.17 -10.64
CA GLY A 139 13.60 -5.94 -10.76
C GLY A 139 13.14 -6.52 -9.42
N LEU A 140 12.49 -7.68 -9.48
CA LEU A 140 11.94 -8.39 -8.32
C LEU A 140 12.88 -9.46 -7.78
N ALA A 141 12.97 -9.54 -6.46
CA ALA A 141 13.57 -10.65 -5.73
C ALA A 141 12.56 -11.27 -4.76
N GLU A 142 12.39 -12.58 -4.83
CA GLU A 142 11.58 -13.34 -3.87
C GLU A 142 12.42 -13.61 -2.62
N LEU A 143 11.89 -13.25 -1.44
CA LEU A 143 12.62 -13.32 -0.18
C LEU A 143 12.17 -14.51 0.69
N ARG A 144 10.86 -14.78 0.73
CA ARG A 144 10.25 -15.89 1.48
C ARG A 144 8.81 -16.12 1.01
N LYS A 145 8.26 -17.30 1.28
CA LYS A 145 6.92 -17.70 0.79
C LYS A 145 5.75 -17.15 1.61
N ASP A 146 5.94 -16.98 2.91
CA ASP A 146 4.91 -16.58 3.87
C ASP A 146 5.26 -15.22 4.50
N PHE A 147 4.33 -14.64 5.25
CA PHE A 147 4.61 -13.48 6.11
C PHE A 147 4.21 -13.84 7.55
N PRO A 148 5.10 -13.66 8.54
CA PRO A 148 4.96 -14.32 9.83
C PRO A 148 3.95 -13.64 10.76
N TRP A 149 3.51 -12.42 10.45
CA TRP A 149 2.74 -11.57 11.37
C TRP A 149 1.40 -11.13 10.79
N ARG A 150 0.51 -10.67 11.66
CA ARG A 150 -0.82 -10.17 11.28
C ARG A 150 -0.71 -8.75 10.77
N ILE A 151 -1.49 -8.38 9.76
CA ILE A 151 -1.45 -7.03 9.17
C ILE A 151 -2.82 -6.37 9.31
N GLY A 152 -2.84 -5.15 9.84
CA GLY A 152 -3.99 -4.28 9.85
C GLY A 152 -3.67 -2.90 9.31
N LEU A 153 -4.72 -2.18 8.94
CA LEU A 153 -4.63 -0.85 8.36
C LEU A 153 -5.61 0.08 9.09
N SER A 154 -5.09 1.21 9.56
CA SER A 154 -5.84 2.24 10.28
C SER A 154 -5.86 3.52 9.46
N ILE A 155 -7.02 3.91 8.94
CA ILE A 155 -7.17 4.99 7.95
C ILE A 155 -8.04 6.09 8.53
N LYS A 156 -7.56 7.34 8.49
CA LYS A 156 -8.37 8.51 8.90
C LYS A 156 -8.94 9.26 7.71
N ALA A 157 -8.13 9.44 6.67
CA ALA A 157 -8.52 10.11 5.45
C ALA A 157 -7.56 9.74 4.30
N PRO A 158 -8.00 9.88 3.03
CA PRO A 158 -7.08 9.94 1.91
C PRO A 158 -6.05 11.06 2.11
N LEU A 159 -4.76 10.73 2.04
CA LEU A 159 -3.66 11.69 2.08
C LEU A 159 -2.54 11.15 1.23
N ARG A 160 -1.90 12.01 0.44
CA ARG A 160 -0.65 11.63 -0.21
C ARG A 160 0.49 11.96 0.73
N PHE A 161 1.15 10.94 1.27
CA PHE A 161 2.45 11.13 1.89
C PHE A 161 3.38 11.75 0.85
N ARG A 162 4.06 12.83 1.22
CA ARG A 162 5.05 13.47 0.36
C ARG A 162 6.23 13.85 1.21
N ILE A 163 7.41 13.45 0.74
CA ILE A 163 8.68 13.89 1.28
C ILE A 163 8.88 15.33 0.84
N TYR A 164 9.03 16.25 1.80
CA TYR A 164 9.26 17.66 1.55
C TYR A 164 10.71 17.89 1.18
N GLU A 165 11.06 17.63 -0.07
CA GLU A 165 12.38 18.01 -0.59
C GLU A 165 12.49 19.54 -0.66
N VAL A 166 13.48 20.07 0.03
CA VAL A 166 13.81 21.50 0.02
C VAL A 166 15.08 21.68 -0.78
N LYS A 167 15.04 22.55 -1.80
CA LYS A 167 16.22 22.91 -2.59
C LYS A 167 17.31 23.47 -1.68
N GLY A 168 18.56 23.04 -1.87
CA GLY A 168 19.69 23.42 -1.04
C GLY A 168 19.91 22.55 0.21
N LEU A 169 19.11 21.50 0.41
CA LEU A 169 19.30 20.50 1.48
C LEU A 169 19.51 19.08 0.91
N GLU A 170 19.94 18.96 -0.35
CA GLU A 170 20.06 17.69 -1.07
C GLU A 170 20.91 16.67 -0.31
N GLU A 171 22.03 17.10 0.28
CA GLU A 171 22.91 16.23 1.08
C GLU A 171 22.22 15.67 2.32
N VAL A 172 21.41 16.49 3.01
CA VAL A 172 20.65 16.05 4.19
C VAL A 172 19.61 15.01 3.79
N PHE A 173 18.92 15.22 2.68
CA PHE A 173 17.97 14.25 2.15
C PHE A 173 18.66 12.95 1.71
N ASN A 174 19.86 13.02 1.13
CA ASN A 174 20.64 11.83 0.76
C ASN A 174 20.97 10.98 2.00
N VAL A 175 21.41 11.60 3.09
CA VAL A 175 21.67 10.90 4.36
C VAL A 175 20.38 10.27 4.91
N ALA A 176 19.27 11.02 4.88
CA ALA A 176 17.99 10.53 5.38
C ALA A 176 17.44 9.37 4.53
N PHE A 177 17.54 9.45 3.19
CA PHE A 177 17.17 8.38 2.27
C PHE A 177 18.04 7.15 2.46
N HIS A 178 19.35 7.32 2.65
CA HIS A 178 20.23 6.20 2.94
C HIS A 178 19.82 5.50 4.24
N ALA A 179 19.55 6.27 5.30
CA ALA A 179 19.09 5.72 6.57
C ALA A 179 17.74 4.98 6.45
N LEU A 180 16.81 5.51 5.66
CA LEU A 180 15.54 4.85 5.37
C LEU A 180 15.75 3.56 4.57
N GLY A 181 16.60 3.57 3.54
CA GLY A 181 16.96 2.38 2.76
C GLY A 181 17.56 1.27 3.63
N ARG A 182 18.46 1.63 4.55
CA ARG A 182 19.01 0.69 5.54
C ARG A 182 17.93 0.12 6.46
N ALA A 183 16.95 0.93 6.87
CA ALA A 183 15.83 0.46 7.67
C ALA A 183 14.95 -0.54 6.90
N ILE A 184 14.74 -0.36 5.59
CA ILE A 184 14.03 -1.34 4.75
C ILE A 184 14.75 -2.68 4.71
N ILE A 185 16.08 -2.67 4.56
CA ILE A 185 16.89 -3.90 4.59
C ILE A 185 16.79 -4.59 5.95
N MET A 186 16.82 -3.82 7.04
CA MET A 186 16.63 -4.38 8.39
C MET A 186 15.25 -5.00 8.56
N VAL A 187 14.20 -4.35 8.02
CA VAL A 187 12.84 -4.90 8.00
C VAL A 187 12.78 -6.21 7.22
N ALA A 188 13.41 -6.29 6.03
CA ALA A 188 13.46 -7.52 5.25
C ALA A 188 14.11 -8.66 6.05
N ARG A 189 15.28 -8.40 6.65
CA ARG A 189 16.01 -9.38 7.47
C ARG A 189 15.20 -9.82 8.68
N SER A 190 14.64 -8.89 9.44
CA SER A 190 13.82 -9.23 10.61
C SER A 190 12.61 -10.08 10.25
N ILE A 191 12.00 -9.85 9.09
CA ILE A 191 10.95 -10.73 8.59
C ILE A 191 11.56 -12.11 8.33
N ILE A 192 12.60 -12.23 7.49
CA ILE A 192 13.24 -13.52 7.14
C ILE A 192 13.63 -14.33 8.40
N ASP A 193 14.23 -13.67 9.38
CA ASP A 193 14.72 -14.28 10.62
C ASP A 193 13.60 -14.55 11.64
N GLY A 194 12.38 -14.03 11.42
CA GLY A 194 11.26 -14.15 12.36
C GLY A 194 11.41 -13.30 13.63
N ASP A 195 12.31 -12.31 13.63
CA ASP A 195 12.57 -11.44 14.79
C ASP A 195 11.60 -10.25 14.80
N PHE A 196 10.48 -10.41 15.51
CA PHE A 196 9.46 -9.37 15.62
C PHE A 196 9.95 -8.11 16.34
N GLU A 197 10.85 -8.24 17.33
CA GLU A 197 11.36 -7.10 18.07
C GLU A 197 12.33 -6.25 17.24
N LEU A 198 13.18 -6.88 16.44
CA LEU A 198 14.01 -6.18 15.46
C LEU A 198 13.14 -5.51 14.38
N PHE A 199 12.11 -6.20 13.90
CA PHE A 199 11.15 -5.64 12.94
C PHE A 199 10.46 -4.39 13.50
N ARG A 200 9.98 -4.47 14.74
CA ARG A 200 9.38 -3.34 15.46
C ARG A 200 10.34 -2.16 15.58
N LYS A 201 11.58 -2.40 16.00
CA LYS A 201 12.62 -1.35 16.11
C LYS A 201 12.94 -0.72 14.76
N ALA A 202 13.05 -1.53 13.71
CA ALA A 202 13.35 -1.05 12.36
C ALA A 202 12.21 -0.20 11.78
N LEU A 203 10.95 -0.64 11.95
CA LEU A 203 9.77 0.14 11.55
C LEU A 203 9.62 1.44 12.33
N VAL A 204 9.95 1.44 13.63
CA VAL A 204 9.93 2.67 14.44
C VAL A 204 10.95 3.68 13.92
N LYS A 205 12.17 3.22 13.61
CA LYS A 205 13.22 4.06 13.03
C LYS A 205 12.78 4.62 11.66
N TYR A 206 12.26 3.77 10.79
CA TYR A 206 11.76 4.17 9.47
C TYR A 206 10.66 5.23 9.60
N SER A 207 9.65 4.97 10.43
CA SER A 207 8.48 5.84 10.56
C SER A 207 8.82 7.20 11.17
N ARG A 208 9.73 7.24 12.17
CA ARG A 208 10.21 8.51 12.74
C ARG A 208 10.94 9.36 11.70
N LEU A 209 11.77 8.73 10.85
CA LEU A 209 12.41 9.43 9.73
C LEU A 209 11.37 9.91 8.71
N CYS A 210 10.43 9.06 8.31
CA CYS A 210 9.34 9.44 7.41
C CYS A 210 8.53 10.64 7.93
N VAL A 211 8.17 10.64 9.21
CA VAL A 211 7.50 11.76 9.87
C VAL A 211 8.31 13.04 9.75
N ALA A 212 9.60 12.98 10.10
CA ALA A 212 10.49 14.15 10.08
C ALA A 212 10.58 14.77 8.67
N LEU A 213 10.48 13.95 7.64
CA LEU A 213 10.59 14.39 6.24
C LEU A 213 9.24 14.74 5.57
N SER A 214 8.10 14.42 6.19
CA SER A 214 6.77 14.51 5.55
C SER A 214 5.81 15.51 6.18
N GLY A 215 6.28 16.25 7.20
CA GLY A 215 5.52 17.32 7.87
C GLY A 215 4.11 16.91 8.29
N LEU A 216 3.97 15.67 8.79
CA LEU A 216 2.68 15.14 9.21
C LEU A 216 2.10 15.95 10.38
N PRO A 217 0.76 16.08 10.48
CA PRO A 217 0.14 16.83 11.58
C PRO A 217 0.50 16.25 12.95
N LEU A 218 0.68 17.12 13.96
CA LEU A 218 0.95 16.72 15.35
C LEU A 218 -0.04 15.68 15.91
N SER A 219 -1.29 15.71 15.45
CA SER A 219 -2.30 14.71 15.85
C SER A 219 -2.01 13.29 15.32
N THR A 220 -1.44 13.18 14.11
CA THR A 220 -1.00 11.89 13.56
C THR A 220 0.25 11.40 14.29
N LEU A 221 1.13 12.32 14.68
CA LEU A 221 2.30 12.02 15.52
C LEU A 221 1.93 11.42 16.88
N LYS A 222 1.04 12.08 17.62
CA LYS A 222 0.55 11.57 18.92
C LYS A 222 -0.09 10.18 18.81
N ALA A 223 -0.86 9.96 17.75
CA ALA A 223 -1.47 8.65 17.51
C ALA A 223 -0.41 7.59 17.17
N TYR A 224 0.59 7.93 16.36
CA TYR A 224 1.72 7.04 16.06
C TYR A 224 2.48 6.65 17.33
N GLU A 225 2.86 7.62 18.17
CA GLU A 225 3.59 7.36 19.41
C GLU A 225 2.84 6.38 20.31
N ARG A 226 1.54 6.62 20.51
CA ARG A 226 0.66 5.74 21.31
C ARG A 226 0.54 4.33 20.73
N LEU A 227 0.40 4.19 19.42
CA LEU A 227 0.28 2.87 18.79
C LEU A 227 1.62 2.11 18.81
N SER A 228 2.73 2.82 18.60
CA SER A 228 4.08 2.25 18.60
C SER A 228 4.56 1.79 19.98
N SER A 229 3.93 2.27 21.07
CA SER A 229 4.24 1.84 22.44
C SER A 229 3.50 0.58 22.87
N LEU A 230 2.51 0.11 22.11
CA LEU A 230 1.76 -1.11 22.44
C LEU A 230 2.68 -2.34 22.33
N LYS A 231 2.55 -3.26 23.28
CA LYS A 231 3.30 -4.52 23.28
C LYS A 231 2.78 -5.43 22.15
N GLY A 232 3.68 -6.17 21.49
CA GLY A 232 3.31 -7.07 20.40
C GLY A 232 2.83 -6.35 19.12
N ILE A 233 2.96 -5.03 19.04
CA ILE A 233 2.60 -4.22 17.87
C ILE A 233 3.82 -3.52 17.30
N ALA A 234 4.03 -3.67 15.99
CA ALA A 234 4.87 -2.79 15.21
C ALA A 234 3.97 -1.86 14.39
N CYS A 235 4.20 -0.55 14.54
CA CYS A 235 3.39 0.48 13.88
C CYS A 235 4.25 1.20 12.84
N LYS A 236 3.71 1.35 11.64
CA LYS A 236 4.30 2.13 10.56
C LYS A 236 3.34 3.23 10.12
N VAL A 237 3.86 4.43 9.87
CA VAL A 237 3.09 5.45 9.14
C VAL A 237 2.74 4.93 7.74
N ASP A 238 1.47 5.05 7.38
CA ASP A 238 1.03 4.72 6.03
C ASP A 238 1.49 5.80 5.04
N GLU A 239 2.10 5.37 3.95
CA GLU A 239 2.62 6.23 2.89
C GLU A 239 1.54 6.56 1.84
N ASP A 240 0.34 5.97 1.98
CA ASP A 240 -0.76 6.05 1.02
C ASP A 240 -1.99 6.80 1.51
N PHE A 241 -2.17 6.80 2.82
CA PHE A 241 -3.28 7.42 3.51
C PHE A 241 -2.80 8.12 4.76
N ARG A 242 -3.65 9.00 5.30
CA ARG A 242 -3.41 9.54 6.64
C ARG A 242 -3.78 8.44 7.63
N GLY A 243 -2.81 7.63 7.97
CA GLY A 243 -3.06 6.37 8.66
C GLY A 243 -1.80 5.65 9.10
N PHE A 244 -2.00 4.41 9.50
CA PHE A 244 -0.95 3.51 9.96
C PHE A 244 -1.16 2.11 9.41
N ILE A 245 -0.06 1.42 9.11
CA ILE A 245 -0.05 -0.03 8.96
C ILE A 245 0.38 -0.59 10.32
N LEU A 246 -0.43 -1.48 10.87
CA LEU A 246 -0.17 -2.17 12.13
C LEU A 246 0.21 -3.61 11.83
N PHE A 247 1.25 -4.08 12.51
CA PHE A 247 1.66 -5.47 12.47
C PHE A 247 1.57 -6.05 13.86
N GLY A 248 0.75 -7.08 14.04
CA GLY A 248 0.62 -7.80 15.31
C GLY A 248 1.45 -9.07 15.29
N GLU A 249 2.23 -9.30 16.35
CA GLU A 249 2.95 -10.55 16.58
C GLU A 249 1.98 -11.74 16.58
N ASP A 250 0.79 -11.53 17.15
CA ASP A 250 -0.35 -12.43 17.10
C ASP A 250 -1.66 -11.66 16.85
N ARG A 251 -2.77 -12.41 16.80
CA ARG A 251 -4.11 -11.86 16.57
C ARG A 251 -4.56 -10.91 17.68
N ASN A 252 -4.31 -11.26 18.94
CA ASN A 252 -4.74 -10.45 20.09
C ASN A 252 -4.03 -9.10 20.09
N ALA A 253 -2.72 -9.09 19.82
CA ALA A 253 -1.94 -7.88 19.69
C ALA A 253 -2.50 -6.99 18.56
N LEU A 254 -2.78 -7.56 17.38
CA LEU A 254 -3.35 -6.80 16.28
C LEU A 254 -4.72 -6.21 16.64
N ASP A 255 -5.60 -7.01 17.24
CA ASP A 255 -6.93 -6.57 17.67
C ASP A 255 -6.86 -5.42 18.69
N GLU A 256 -5.92 -5.49 19.64
CA GLU A 256 -5.65 -4.39 20.57
C GLU A 256 -5.21 -3.11 19.84
N GLY A 257 -4.26 -3.24 18.91
CA GLY A 257 -3.76 -2.12 18.10
C GLY A 257 -4.86 -1.47 17.25
N LEU A 258 -5.69 -2.28 16.58
CA LEU A 258 -6.80 -1.81 15.77
C LEU A 258 -7.86 -1.11 16.64
N LYS A 259 -8.23 -1.71 17.79
CA LYS A 259 -9.17 -1.10 18.75
C LYS A 259 -8.65 0.23 19.30
N ALA A 260 -7.37 0.29 19.65
CA ALA A 260 -6.73 1.53 20.09
C ALA A 260 -6.78 2.59 18.97
N SER A 261 -6.49 2.23 17.72
CA SER A 261 -6.57 3.14 16.58
C SER A 261 -8.00 3.65 16.34
N SER A 262 -9.01 2.79 16.47
CA SER A 262 -10.41 3.18 16.33
C SER A 262 -10.87 4.13 17.41
N SER A 263 -10.41 3.94 18.66
CA SER A 263 -10.67 4.91 19.74
C SER A 263 -10.10 6.32 19.47
N MET A 264 -9.13 6.43 18.55
CA MET A 264 -8.53 7.70 18.12
C MET A 264 -9.18 8.26 16.82
N GLY A 265 -10.28 7.65 16.39
CA GLY A 265 -11.06 8.05 15.22
C GLY A 265 -10.50 7.57 13.88
N PHE A 266 -9.72 6.48 13.86
CA PHE A 266 -9.29 5.82 12.63
C PHE A 266 -10.25 4.69 12.26
N GLN A 267 -10.55 4.54 10.98
CA GLN A 267 -11.20 3.34 10.44
C GLN A 267 -10.16 2.22 10.40
N ALA A 268 -10.38 1.15 11.14
CA ALA A 268 -9.43 0.05 11.27
C ALA A 268 -9.95 -1.18 10.52
N ILE A 269 -9.10 -1.82 9.73
CA ILE A 269 -9.41 -3.06 9.01
C ILE A 269 -8.27 -4.06 9.16
N THR A 270 -8.60 -5.34 9.30
CA THR A 270 -7.62 -6.43 9.19
C THR A 270 -7.36 -6.73 7.73
N LEU A 271 -6.11 -6.65 7.30
CA LEU A 271 -5.67 -7.02 5.95
C LEU A 271 -5.23 -8.47 5.87
N MET A 272 -4.66 -9.04 6.93
CA MET A 272 -4.18 -10.43 6.95
C MET A 272 -4.18 -10.99 8.37
N ASP A 273 -4.74 -12.21 8.48
CA ASP A 273 -4.87 -13.01 9.70
C ASP A 273 -4.02 -14.29 9.68
#